data_AF-A0A943HKS7-F1
#
_entry.id   AF-A0A943HKS7-F1
#
_cell.length_a   1.000
_cell.length_b   1.000
_cell.length_c   1.000
_cell.angle_alpha   90.00
_cell.angle_beta   90.00
_cell.angle_gamma   90.00
#
_symmetry.space_group_name_H-M   'P 1'
#
loop_
_entity.id
_entity.type
_entity.pdbx_description
1 polymer ?
#
loop_
_entity_poly.entity_id
_entity_poly.type
_entity_poly.pdbx_seq_one_letter_code
_entity_poly.pdbx_strand_id
1 'polypeptide(L)'
;MKKTLKHLLPALFLAAVMALLTGCTKSVDLLQYADVTFDGASGNATATVTLDYNGLGKELFGKGKDQDIWDEAQTELSLMGHVNYTVTPQTGLSNGDTVTLTVSADDTFLKNHEITLSETSKTLTVSGLKEPETIDPFEDSLLNIAVDGETVSGKLNILVRGCAPHLGVTVSSDLPADDPRSALTYSVATESPEGGYAQGDVVTITATPKFSSDFTNNYILSRDSLEVSLENVPHYLSSADEVTPDLLAQLKPLVENELNSSVDYGMTYTSIWAADGSSPVSSESSASGPRWTGTASLLVDKDSDIYNGSYYGDNMLVFPYEIAYNVFSGEGSGTAVGGIYLLNVKVNADGSYDLSEVSTGTTSYYTDMDAFLAKEVNNRSEWYDITTAPFNW
;
A
#
# COMPACT_ATOMS: atom_id res chain seq x y z
N MET A 1 -40.59 37.34 -70.62
CA MET A 1 -39.74 37.14 -69.44
C MET A 1 -38.34 36.77 -69.90
N LYS A 2 -37.34 37.40 -69.25
CA LYS A 2 -35.89 37.12 -69.17
C LYS A 2 -35.44 35.77 -69.79
N LYS A 3 -34.30 35.66 -70.48
CA LYS A 3 -33.23 36.55 -70.93
C LYS A 3 -32.30 35.64 -71.74
N THR A 4 -31.89 36.09 -72.93
CA THR A 4 -30.53 35.98 -73.54
C THR A 4 -29.77 34.65 -73.62
N LEU A 5 -28.93 34.32 -74.59
CA LEU A 5 -28.50 34.87 -75.90
C LEU A 5 -27.18 34.13 -76.24
N LYS A 6 -26.95 33.86 -77.54
CA LYS A 6 -25.66 33.66 -78.24
C LYS A 6 -25.00 32.27 -78.29
N HIS A 7 -25.30 31.62 -79.42
CA HIS A 7 -24.37 31.02 -80.41
C HIS A 7 -22.88 31.41 -80.31
N LEU A 8 -21.97 30.44 -80.54
CA LEU A 8 -21.30 30.20 -81.83
C LEU A 8 -20.43 28.91 -81.81
N LEU A 9 -20.56 28.15 -82.90
CA LEU A 9 -19.85 26.95 -83.38
C LEU A 9 -18.34 27.20 -83.70
N PRO A 10 -17.55 26.28 -84.33
CA PRO A 10 -17.55 24.79 -84.45
C PRO A 10 -16.13 24.14 -84.34
N ALA A 11 -16.04 22.83 -84.71
CA ALA A 11 -14.92 22.16 -85.44
C ALA A 11 -13.99 21.28 -84.55
N LEU A 12 -13.52 20.09 -84.93
CA LEU A 12 -13.62 19.21 -86.11
C LEU A 12 -12.90 17.90 -85.69
N PHE A 13 -13.41 16.74 -86.11
CA PHE A 13 -12.73 15.43 -86.30
C PHE A 13 -11.47 15.09 -85.50
N LEU A 14 -11.50 13.96 -84.77
CA LEU A 14 -10.77 12.75 -85.15
C LEU A 14 -11.26 11.54 -84.35
N ALA A 15 -11.71 10.50 -85.06
CA ALA A 15 -11.86 9.18 -84.49
C ALA A 15 -10.47 8.61 -84.19
N ALA A 16 -10.11 8.55 -82.92
CA ALA A 16 -9.04 7.67 -82.43
C ALA A 16 -9.72 6.58 -81.60
N VAL A 17 -9.61 5.36 -82.10
CA VAL A 17 -9.91 4.13 -81.38
C VAL A 17 -9.04 4.11 -80.11
N MET A 18 -9.59 4.50 -78.96
CA MET A 18 -9.11 3.98 -77.70
C MET A 18 -9.88 2.69 -77.46
N ALA A 19 -9.29 1.59 -77.94
CA ALA A 19 -9.56 0.30 -77.34
C ALA A 19 -9.30 0.49 -75.84
N LEU A 20 -10.36 0.50 -75.04
CA LEU A 20 -10.27 0.15 -73.64
C LEU A 20 -9.70 -1.27 -73.64
N LEU A 21 -8.38 -1.37 -73.60
CA LEU A 21 -7.71 -2.56 -73.11
C LEU A 21 -8.21 -2.68 -71.69
N THR A 22 -9.29 -3.45 -71.51
CA THR A 22 -9.60 -4.07 -70.23
C THR A 22 -8.46 -5.05 -70.01
N GLY A 23 -7.30 -4.54 -69.58
CA GLY A 23 -6.27 -5.34 -68.96
C GLY A 23 -6.98 -6.10 -67.85
N CYS A 24 -7.06 -7.41 -67.99
CA CYS A 24 -7.65 -8.25 -66.96
C CYS A 24 -6.74 -8.13 -65.74
N THR A 25 -7.08 -7.24 -64.81
CA THR A 25 -6.39 -7.17 -63.53
C THR A 25 -6.58 -8.51 -62.82
N LYS A 26 -5.48 -9.08 -62.33
CA LYS A 26 -5.49 -10.36 -61.63
C LYS A 26 -6.04 -10.10 -60.22
N SER A 27 -7.13 -10.79 -59.86
CA SER A 27 -7.60 -10.80 -58.47
C SER A 27 -6.77 -11.80 -57.67
N VAL A 28 -6.10 -11.34 -56.61
CA VAL A 28 -5.18 -12.15 -55.80
C VAL A 28 -5.63 -12.13 -54.35
N ASP A 29 -5.65 -13.29 -53.69
CA ASP A 29 -5.73 -13.39 -52.23
C ASP A 29 -4.31 -13.46 -51.68
N LEU A 30 -3.88 -12.41 -50.99
CA LEU A 30 -2.56 -12.36 -50.35
C LEU A 30 -2.55 -13.02 -48.97
N LEU A 31 -3.71 -13.15 -48.32
CA LEU A 31 -3.82 -13.70 -46.97
C LEU A 31 -3.50 -15.20 -46.94
N GLN A 32 -3.59 -15.91 -48.06
CA GLN A 32 -3.22 -17.32 -48.16
C GLN A 32 -1.72 -17.58 -48.03
N TYR A 33 -0.88 -16.55 -48.20
CA TYR A 33 0.58 -16.64 -48.06
C TYR A 33 1.08 -16.14 -46.69
N ALA A 34 0.16 -15.93 -45.76
CA ALA A 34 0.45 -15.50 -44.41
C ALA A 34 -0.14 -16.48 -43.41
N ASP A 35 0.73 -16.96 -42.52
CA ASP A 35 0.37 -17.78 -41.37
C ASP A 35 0.50 -16.96 -40.08
N VAL A 36 -0.32 -17.30 -39.09
CA VAL A 36 -0.30 -16.65 -37.78
C VAL A 36 -0.03 -17.71 -36.74
N THR A 37 1.12 -17.58 -36.08
CA THR A 37 1.50 -18.45 -34.97
C THR A 37 1.28 -17.74 -33.65
N PHE A 38 0.88 -18.49 -32.62
CA PHE A 38 0.69 -17.99 -31.27
C PHE A 38 1.71 -18.63 -30.34
N ASP A 39 2.45 -17.81 -29.60
CA ASP A 39 3.47 -18.25 -28.65
C ASP A 39 3.26 -17.64 -27.27
N GLY A 40 3.54 -18.41 -26.21
CA GLY A 40 3.27 -18.05 -24.81
C GLY A 40 2.05 -18.77 -24.22
N ALA A 41 1.71 -18.41 -22.98
CA ALA A 41 0.55 -18.97 -22.28
C ALA A 41 -0.73 -18.18 -22.55
N SER A 42 -1.88 -18.84 -22.37
CA SER A 42 -3.20 -18.20 -22.40
C SER A 42 -3.23 -17.00 -21.45
N GLY A 43 -3.67 -15.83 -21.94
CA GLY A 43 -3.66 -14.55 -21.24
C GLY A 43 -2.42 -13.68 -21.50
N ASN A 44 -1.29 -14.27 -21.92
CA ASN A 44 -0.03 -13.58 -22.16
C ASN A 44 0.59 -13.87 -23.53
N ALA A 45 -0.10 -14.64 -24.39
CA ALA A 45 0.44 -15.06 -25.66
C ALA A 45 0.54 -13.91 -26.68
N THR A 46 1.45 -14.07 -27.63
CA THR A 46 1.71 -13.13 -28.72
C THR A 46 1.45 -13.80 -30.07
N ALA A 47 0.82 -13.06 -30.99
CA ALA A 47 0.64 -13.46 -32.38
C ALA A 47 1.82 -12.98 -33.22
N THR A 48 2.39 -13.87 -34.02
CA THR A 48 3.45 -13.57 -34.99
C THR A 48 2.99 -13.95 -36.38
N VAL A 49 3.07 -13.00 -37.32
CA VAL A 49 2.79 -13.26 -38.73
C VAL A 49 4.05 -13.77 -39.40
N THR A 50 3.95 -14.91 -40.06
CA THR A 50 5.01 -15.46 -40.92
C THR A 50 4.51 -15.49 -42.36
N LEU A 51 5.39 -15.15 -43.31
CA LEU A 51 5.03 -15.03 -44.72
C LEU A 51 5.72 -16.11 -45.54
N ASP A 52 4.99 -16.74 -46.45
CA ASP A 52 5.53 -17.57 -47.52
C ASP A 52 6.00 -16.66 -48.67
N TYR A 53 7.20 -16.11 -48.53
CA TYR A 53 7.81 -15.25 -49.54
C TYR A 53 8.05 -15.98 -50.87
N ASN A 54 8.25 -17.30 -50.87
CA ASN A 54 8.39 -18.07 -52.09
C ASN A 54 7.06 -18.17 -52.86
N GLY A 55 5.96 -18.40 -52.15
CA GLY A 55 4.60 -18.38 -52.70
C GLY A 55 4.24 -16.99 -53.25
N LEU A 56 4.48 -15.94 -52.46
CA LEU A 56 4.29 -14.54 -52.89
C LEU A 56 5.13 -14.22 -54.13
N GLY A 57 6.37 -14.68 -54.18
CA GLY A 57 7.29 -14.43 -55.29
C GLY A 57 6.80 -15.03 -56.61
N LYS A 58 6.28 -16.26 -56.56
CA LYS A 58 5.65 -16.93 -57.71
C LYS A 58 4.37 -16.23 -58.15
N GLU A 59 3.53 -15.84 -57.20
CA GLU A 59 2.20 -15.29 -57.47
C GLU A 59 2.25 -13.87 -58.05
N LEU A 60 3.17 -13.05 -57.54
CA LEU A 60 3.30 -11.62 -57.87
C LEU A 60 4.30 -11.34 -58.98
N PHE A 61 5.39 -12.10 -59.07
CA PHE A 61 6.47 -11.85 -60.03
C PHE A 61 6.63 -12.95 -61.09
N GLY A 62 5.80 -14.00 -61.06
CA GLY A 62 5.81 -15.05 -62.08
C GLY A 62 7.09 -15.89 -62.12
N LYS A 63 7.83 -15.97 -61.00
CA LYS A 63 9.09 -16.73 -60.91
C LYS A 63 8.86 -18.25 -61.04
N GLY A 64 9.77 -18.95 -61.73
CA GLY A 64 9.67 -20.37 -62.10
C GLY A 64 9.86 -21.39 -60.96
N LYS A 65 9.77 -22.69 -61.27
CA LYS A 65 9.72 -23.81 -60.29
C LYS A 65 11.02 -24.06 -59.49
N ASP A 66 12.16 -23.53 -59.93
CA ASP A 66 13.46 -23.72 -59.30
C ASP A 66 13.94 -22.37 -58.74
N GLN A 67 13.75 -22.13 -57.44
CA GLN A 67 14.15 -20.90 -56.73
C GLN A 67 15.22 -21.26 -55.69
N ASP A 68 16.26 -20.43 -55.56
CA ASP A 68 17.30 -20.53 -54.54
C ASP A 68 17.08 -19.46 -53.44
N ILE A 69 17.78 -19.53 -52.30
CA ILE A 69 17.64 -18.61 -51.15
C ILE A 69 17.73 -17.12 -51.55
N TRP A 70 18.44 -16.83 -52.64
CA TRP A 70 18.57 -15.49 -53.22
C TRP A 70 17.27 -14.89 -53.77
N ASP A 71 16.27 -15.71 -54.11
CA ASP A 71 14.99 -15.27 -54.65
C ASP A 71 13.97 -14.85 -53.57
N GLU A 72 14.07 -15.44 -52.37
CA GLU A 72 13.18 -15.16 -51.25
C GLU A 72 13.47 -13.78 -50.64
N ALA A 73 14.75 -13.50 -50.36
CA ALA A 73 15.21 -12.19 -49.88
C ALA A 73 14.91 -11.06 -50.87
N GLN A 74 14.99 -11.35 -52.18
CA GLN A 74 14.64 -10.36 -53.21
C GLN A 74 13.12 -10.09 -53.24
N THR A 75 12.31 -11.12 -53.01
CA THR A 75 10.86 -10.99 -52.89
C THR A 75 10.51 -10.16 -51.65
N GLU A 76 11.10 -10.48 -50.50
CA GLU A 76 10.95 -9.71 -49.27
C GLU A 76 11.31 -8.22 -49.48
N LEU A 77 12.47 -7.93 -50.07
CA LEU A 77 12.89 -6.56 -50.38
C LEU A 77 11.93 -5.84 -51.33
N SER A 78 11.34 -6.55 -52.29
CA SER A 78 10.40 -5.98 -53.25
C SER A 78 9.03 -5.70 -52.64
N LEU A 79 8.67 -6.40 -51.56
CA LEU A 79 7.44 -6.20 -50.80
C LEU A 79 7.60 -5.20 -49.66
N MET A 80 8.83 -5.04 -49.15
CA MET A 80 9.12 -4.19 -48.00
C MET A 80 8.65 -2.75 -48.22
N GLY A 81 7.75 -2.28 -47.35
CA GLY A 81 7.16 -0.95 -47.42
C GLY A 81 6.02 -0.80 -48.43
N HIS A 82 5.78 -1.81 -49.27
CA HIS A 82 4.74 -1.83 -50.30
C HIS A 82 3.55 -2.70 -49.90
N VAL A 83 3.81 -3.85 -49.25
CA VAL A 83 2.79 -4.77 -48.74
C VAL A 83 3.04 -5.01 -47.26
N ASN A 84 2.05 -4.70 -46.42
CA ASN A 84 2.15 -4.82 -44.97
C ASN A 84 1.09 -5.77 -44.43
N TYR A 85 1.53 -6.70 -43.59
CA TYR A 85 0.66 -7.59 -42.84
C TYR A 85 0.66 -7.19 -41.37
N THR A 86 -0.51 -7.14 -40.76
CA THR A 86 -0.69 -6.86 -39.34
C THR A 86 -1.64 -7.87 -38.72
N VAL A 87 -1.42 -8.21 -37.46
CA VAL A 87 -2.34 -9.02 -36.66
C VAL A 87 -2.82 -8.20 -35.47
N THR A 88 -4.12 -8.22 -35.19
CA THR A 88 -4.71 -7.45 -34.09
C THR A 88 -5.81 -8.23 -33.39
N PRO A 89 -5.80 -8.34 -32.05
CA PRO A 89 -4.71 -7.97 -31.14
C PRO A 89 -3.43 -8.80 -31.36
N GLN A 90 -2.27 -8.24 -31.00
CA GLN A 90 -0.98 -8.90 -31.15
C GLN A 90 -0.50 -9.57 -29.85
N THR A 91 -0.89 -9.09 -28.67
CA THR A 91 -0.43 -9.58 -27.37
C THR A 91 -1.60 -9.77 -26.40
N GLY A 92 -1.36 -10.46 -25.28
CA GLY A 92 -2.36 -10.70 -24.24
C GLY A 92 -3.43 -11.71 -24.68
N LEU A 93 -3.07 -12.64 -25.56
CA LEU A 93 -3.99 -13.56 -26.21
C LEU A 93 -4.28 -14.78 -25.33
N SER A 94 -5.52 -15.24 -25.33
CA SER A 94 -6.04 -16.41 -24.63
C SER A 94 -6.67 -17.41 -25.59
N ASN A 95 -6.80 -18.67 -25.16
CA ASN A 95 -7.57 -19.65 -25.94
C ASN A 95 -9.02 -19.17 -26.11
N GLY A 96 -9.51 -19.16 -27.36
CA GLY A 96 -10.84 -18.67 -27.71
C GLY A 96 -10.88 -17.21 -28.19
N ASP A 97 -9.80 -16.45 -28.02
CA ASP A 97 -9.72 -15.09 -28.57
C ASP A 97 -9.78 -15.10 -30.10
N THR A 98 -10.28 -14.00 -30.66
CA THR A 98 -10.28 -13.79 -32.12
C THR A 98 -9.27 -12.73 -32.48
N VAL A 99 -8.32 -13.08 -33.35
CA VAL A 99 -7.38 -12.14 -33.96
C VAL A 99 -7.75 -11.90 -35.42
N THR A 100 -7.48 -10.70 -35.92
CA THR A 100 -7.68 -10.32 -37.31
C THR A 100 -6.33 -10.13 -37.98
N LEU A 101 -6.00 -10.99 -38.96
CA LEU A 101 -4.90 -10.77 -39.88
C LEU A 101 -5.39 -9.83 -40.97
N THR A 102 -4.70 -8.72 -41.18
CA THR A 102 -4.98 -7.73 -42.23
C THR A 102 -3.78 -7.64 -43.17
N VAL A 103 -4.04 -7.58 -44.47
CA VAL A 103 -3.05 -7.24 -45.50
C VAL A 103 -3.44 -5.91 -46.13
N SER A 104 -2.44 -5.04 -46.28
CA SER A 104 -2.57 -3.78 -47.01
C SER A 104 -1.44 -3.69 -48.04
N ALA A 105 -1.75 -3.15 -49.21
CA ALA A 105 -0.78 -2.92 -50.27
C ALA A 105 -0.94 -1.49 -50.80
N ASP A 106 0.16 -0.85 -51.17
CA ASP A 106 0.07 0.50 -51.72
C ASP A 106 -0.53 0.51 -53.14
N ASP A 107 -1.30 1.56 -53.45
CA ASP A 107 -1.99 1.70 -54.73
C ASP A 107 -1.05 1.70 -55.94
N THR A 108 0.20 2.15 -55.76
CA THR A 108 1.18 2.23 -56.85
C THR A 108 1.72 0.85 -57.20
N PHE A 109 2.02 0.05 -56.18
CA PHE A 109 2.41 -1.35 -56.29
C PHE A 109 1.31 -2.18 -56.96
N LEU A 110 0.06 -2.04 -56.49
CA LEU A 110 -1.09 -2.74 -57.08
C LEU A 110 -1.30 -2.39 -58.56
N LYS A 111 -1.19 -1.11 -58.93
CA LYS A 111 -1.29 -0.65 -60.33
C LYS A 111 -0.14 -1.16 -61.19
N ASN A 112 1.10 -1.07 -60.69
CA ASN A 112 2.30 -1.48 -61.41
C ASN A 112 2.36 -2.99 -61.68
N HIS A 113 1.65 -3.79 -60.88
CA HIS A 113 1.58 -5.24 -61.05
C HIS A 113 0.22 -5.70 -61.60
N GLU A 114 -0.69 -4.77 -61.91
CA GLU A 114 -2.02 -5.05 -62.43
C GLU A 114 -2.84 -6.01 -61.54
N ILE A 115 -2.71 -5.85 -60.21
CA ILE A 115 -3.34 -6.71 -59.20
C ILE A 115 -4.49 -5.98 -58.50
N THR A 116 -5.53 -6.73 -58.12
CA THR A 116 -6.56 -6.29 -57.17
C THR A 116 -6.66 -7.31 -56.04
N LEU A 117 -6.68 -6.85 -54.79
CA LEU A 117 -6.84 -7.75 -53.63
C LEU A 117 -8.28 -8.26 -53.57
N SER A 118 -8.43 -9.58 -53.49
CA SER A 118 -9.75 -10.22 -53.37
C SER A 118 -10.30 -10.13 -51.94
N GLU A 119 -9.43 -10.32 -50.95
CA GLU A 119 -9.70 -10.15 -49.53
C GLU A 119 -8.55 -9.38 -48.87
N THR A 120 -8.87 -8.60 -47.84
CA THR A 120 -7.89 -7.77 -47.12
C THR A 120 -7.77 -8.13 -45.64
N SER A 121 -8.68 -8.96 -45.12
CA SER A 121 -8.61 -9.44 -43.74
C SER A 121 -9.22 -10.83 -43.56
N LYS A 122 -8.63 -11.66 -42.70
CA LYS A 122 -9.23 -12.91 -42.20
C LYS A 122 -9.18 -12.96 -40.68
N THR A 123 -10.19 -13.55 -40.07
CA THR A 123 -10.23 -13.78 -38.61
C THR A 123 -9.71 -15.18 -38.30
N LEU A 124 -8.96 -15.30 -37.20
CA LEU A 124 -8.46 -16.57 -36.69
C LEU A 124 -8.83 -16.69 -35.21
N THR A 125 -9.21 -17.88 -34.79
CA THR A 125 -9.43 -18.20 -33.38
C THR A 125 -8.14 -18.74 -32.77
N VAL A 126 -7.70 -18.13 -31.68
CA VAL A 126 -6.54 -18.55 -30.90
C VAL A 126 -6.88 -19.88 -30.22
N SER A 127 -6.01 -20.89 -30.37
CA SER A 127 -6.20 -22.20 -29.75
C SER A 127 -4.86 -22.90 -29.54
N GLY A 128 -4.84 -23.87 -28.63
CA GLY A 128 -3.64 -24.69 -28.36
C GLY A 128 -2.61 -24.04 -27.45
N LEU A 129 -2.92 -22.88 -26.85
CA LEU A 129 -2.06 -22.25 -25.85
C LEU A 129 -2.07 -23.06 -24.55
N LYS A 130 -0.95 -23.08 -23.84
CA LYS A 130 -0.86 -23.63 -22.48
C LYS A 130 -1.68 -22.76 -21.53
N GLU A 131 -2.55 -23.37 -20.73
CA GLU A 131 -3.24 -22.68 -19.63
C GLU A 131 -2.31 -22.54 -18.42
N PRO A 132 -2.14 -21.34 -17.86
CA PRO A 132 -1.35 -21.14 -16.64
C PRO A 132 -2.04 -21.76 -15.42
N GLU A 133 -1.24 -22.24 -14.47
CA GLU A 133 -1.73 -22.72 -13.18
C GLU A 133 -2.10 -21.54 -12.28
N THR A 134 -3.26 -21.62 -11.63
CA THR A 134 -3.68 -20.59 -10.66
C THR A 134 -3.05 -20.88 -9.30
N ILE A 135 -2.31 -19.92 -8.75
CA ILE A 135 -1.71 -20.01 -7.41
C ILE A 135 -2.21 -18.89 -6.50
N ASP A 136 -2.42 -19.20 -5.22
CA ASP A 136 -2.68 -18.19 -4.20
C ASP A 136 -1.36 -17.75 -3.55
N PRO A 137 -0.90 -16.49 -3.73
CA PRO A 137 0.35 -16.02 -3.16
C PRO A 137 0.35 -15.93 -1.62
N PHE A 138 -0.82 -16.01 -0.99
CA PHE A 138 -1.02 -15.93 0.46
C PHE A 138 -1.73 -17.17 1.01
N GLU A 139 -1.42 -18.35 0.47
CA GLU A 139 -1.96 -19.61 0.96
C GLU A 139 -1.71 -19.76 2.47
N ASP A 140 -2.76 -19.98 3.27
CA ASP A 140 -2.71 -20.02 4.74
C ASP A 140 -1.64 -20.97 5.29
N SER A 141 -1.39 -22.08 4.59
CA SER A 141 -0.39 -23.08 4.95
C SER A 141 1.05 -22.53 4.91
N LEU A 142 1.29 -21.40 4.24
CA LEU A 142 2.58 -20.74 4.05
C LEU A 142 2.73 -19.46 4.87
N LEU A 143 1.66 -18.97 5.50
CA LEU A 143 1.69 -17.73 6.26
C LEU A 143 2.27 -17.93 7.66
N ASN A 144 3.07 -16.96 8.09
CA ASN A 144 3.44 -16.73 9.47
C ASN A 144 3.12 -15.26 9.80
N ILE A 145 1.96 -15.02 10.41
CA ILE A 145 1.56 -13.70 10.90
C ILE A 145 1.79 -13.69 12.41
N ALA A 146 2.71 -12.85 12.89
CA ALA A 146 3.10 -12.86 14.29
C ALA A 146 3.35 -11.46 14.87
N VAL A 147 2.73 -11.21 16.03
CA VAL A 147 2.95 -10.04 16.88
C VAL A 147 4.08 -10.36 17.85
N ASP A 148 5.15 -9.56 17.85
CA ASP A 148 6.41 -9.79 18.60
C ASP A 148 7.01 -11.21 18.49
N GLY A 149 6.67 -11.94 17.42
CA GLY A 149 7.18 -13.29 17.15
C GLY A 149 8.56 -13.33 16.50
N GLU A 150 8.81 -14.34 15.67
CA GLU A 150 10.06 -14.48 14.92
C GLU A 150 9.76 -14.94 13.49
N THR A 151 10.75 -14.82 12.60
CA THR A 151 10.65 -15.43 11.28
C THR A 151 10.64 -16.97 11.39
N VAL A 152 9.84 -17.59 10.52
CA VAL A 152 9.78 -19.04 10.36
C VAL A 152 10.30 -19.37 8.96
N SER A 153 11.25 -20.31 8.90
CA SER A 153 11.83 -20.71 7.61
C SER A 153 10.82 -21.46 6.75
N GLY A 154 10.88 -21.26 5.43
CA GLY A 154 9.94 -21.86 4.50
C GLY A 154 8.56 -21.19 4.48
N LYS A 155 8.43 -19.97 5.02
CA LYS A 155 7.15 -19.23 5.15
C LYS A 155 7.23 -17.83 4.55
N LEU A 156 6.05 -17.27 4.28
CA LEU A 156 5.84 -15.84 4.14
C LEU A 156 5.63 -15.24 5.54
N ASN A 157 6.61 -14.46 5.99
CA ASN A 157 6.64 -13.86 7.32
C ASN A 157 6.08 -12.44 7.27
N ILE A 158 4.97 -12.23 7.99
CA ILE A 158 4.34 -10.92 8.22
C ILE A 158 4.46 -10.65 9.72
N LEU A 159 5.38 -9.75 10.08
CA LEU A 159 5.74 -9.51 11.47
C LEU A 159 5.29 -8.12 11.89
N VAL A 160 4.49 -8.08 12.95
CA VAL A 160 4.02 -6.85 13.61
C VAL A 160 4.90 -6.61 14.84
N ARG A 161 5.48 -5.41 14.94
CA ARG A 161 6.43 -5.03 16.00
C ARG A 161 6.12 -3.65 16.56
N GLY A 162 6.53 -3.41 17.80
CA GLY A 162 6.33 -2.13 18.48
C GLY A 162 5.05 -2.13 19.30
N CYS A 163 4.54 -0.95 19.60
CA CYS A 163 3.39 -0.75 20.46
C CYS A 163 2.52 0.33 19.82
N ALA A 164 1.22 0.08 19.67
CA ALA A 164 0.28 1.06 19.09
C ALA A 164 0.31 2.36 19.92
N PRO A 165 0.30 3.54 19.27
CA PRO A 165 0.07 3.77 17.83
C PRO A 165 1.31 3.67 16.92
N HIS A 166 2.43 3.17 17.43
CA HIS A 166 3.72 3.12 16.75
C HIS A 166 4.08 1.72 16.24
N LEU A 167 3.11 0.97 15.73
CA LEU A 167 3.39 -0.37 15.20
C LEU A 167 4.10 -0.28 13.84
N GLY A 168 5.06 -1.18 13.63
CA GLY A 168 5.67 -1.45 12.34
C GLY A 168 5.21 -2.82 11.82
N VAL A 169 4.90 -2.88 10.53
CA VAL A 169 4.65 -4.14 9.83
C VAL A 169 5.76 -4.39 8.83
N THR A 170 6.33 -5.58 8.87
CA THR A 170 7.35 -6.02 7.92
C THR A 170 6.87 -7.28 7.22
N VAL A 171 7.21 -7.41 5.93
CA VAL A 171 6.96 -8.61 5.16
C VAL A 171 8.27 -9.13 4.58
N SER A 172 8.49 -10.44 4.70
CA SER A 172 9.64 -11.12 4.11
C SER A 172 9.26 -12.54 3.70
N SER A 173 9.79 -13.01 2.57
CA SER A 173 9.55 -14.36 2.07
C SER A 173 10.83 -15.19 2.20
N ASP A 174 10.71 -16.32 2.91
CA ASP A 174 11.74 -17.37 2.96
C ASP A 174 11.21 -18.66 2.30
N LEU A 175 10.40 -18.51 1.25
CA LEU A 175 9.83 -19.64 0.53
C LEU A 175 10.92 -20.39 -0.27
N PRO A 176 10.84 -21.73 -0.36
CA PRO A 176 11.78 -22.53 -1.15
C PRO A 176 11.85 -22.08 -2.61
N ALA A 177 13.04 -22.16 -3.22
CA ALA A 177 13.27 -21.69 -4.59
C ALA A 177 12.49 -22.50 -5.66
N ASP A 178 12.06 -23.72 -5.32
CA ASP A 178 11.22 -24.57 -6.16
C ASP A 178 9.71 -24.26 -6.01
N ASP A 179 9.31 -23.47 -5.01
CA ASP A 179 7.94 -22.95 -4.92
C ASP A 179 7.76 -21.78 -5.91
N PRO A 180 6.72 -21.78 -6.77
CA PRO A 180 6.48 -20.69 -7.72
C PRO A 180 6.33 -19.31 -7.06
N ARG A 181 5.88 -19.26 -5.80
CA ARG A 181 5.72 -18.01 -5.02
C ARG A 181 7.06 -17.37 -4.64
N SER A 182 8.17 -18.11 -4.69
CA SER A 182 9.51 -17.54 -4.52
C SER A 182 9.87 -16.52 -5.62
N ALA A 183 9.19 -16.58 -6.77
CA ALA A 183 9.28 -15.62 -7.86
C ALA A 183 8.46 -14.33 -7.62
N LEU A 184 7.81 -14.18 -6.46
CA LEU A 184 7.04 -12.99 -6.11
C LEU A 184 7.86 -12.03 -5.24
N THR A 185 7.54 -10.75 -5.35
CA THR A 185 7.96 -9.69 -4.43
C THR A 185 6.75 -9.33 -3.58
N TYR A 186 6.94 -9.32 -2.26
CA TYR A 186 5.92 -8.92 -1.30
C TYR A 186 6.28 -7.54 -0.73
N SER A 187 5.29 -6.67 -0.62
CA SER A 187 5.45 -5.34 -0.05
C SER A 187 4.26 -4.99 0.83
N VAL A 188 4.54 -4.30 1.93
CA VAL A 188 3.51 -3.57 2.67
C VAL A 188 3.11 -2.36 1.84
N ALA A 189 1.82 -2.03 1.76
CA ALA A 189 1.35 -0.84 1.06
C ALA A 189 2.16 0.40 1.46
N THR A 190 2.40 1.28 0.49
CA THR A 190 3.44 2.33 0.57
C THR A 190 3.13 3.45 1.56
N GLU A 191 1.90 3.56 2.04
CA GLU A 191 1.48 4.58 2.99
C GLU A 191 1.30 3.94 4.36
N SER A 192 2.42 3.74 5.05
CA SER A 192 2.37 3.69 6.52
C SER A 192 1.99 5.09 7.01
N PRO A 193 1.09 5.23 7.99
CA PRO A 193 0.86 6.53 8.61
C PRO A 193 2.18 7.10 9.14
N GLU A 194 2.34 8.42 9.07
CA GLU A 194 3.41 9.10 9.81
C GLU A 194 3.24 8.75 11.30
N GLY A 195 4.26 8.16 11.92
CA GLY A 195 4.22 7.67 13.30
C GLY A 195 4.01 6.16 13.47
N GLY A 196 3.55 5.41 12.46
CA GLY A 196 3.31 3.96 12.55
C GLY A 196 1.83 3.59 12.51
N TYR A 197 1.51 2.30 12.74
CA TYR A 197 0.13 1.81 12.74
C TYR A 197 -0.46 1.73 14.15
N ALA A 198 -1.76 2.00 14.25
CA ALA A 198 -2.53 1.90 15.47
C ALA A 198 -3.25 0.55 15.60
N GLN A 199 -3.77 0.28 16.80
CA GLN A 199 -4.66 -0.86 17.03
C GLN A 199 -5.95 -0.68 16.22
N GLY A 200 -6.38 -1.74 15.54
CA GLY A 200 -7.56 -1.74 14.67
C GLY A 200 -7.29 -1.32 13.24
N ASP A 201 -6.07 -0.86 12.91
CA ASP A 201 -5.68 -0.58 11.53
C ASP A 201 -5.68 -1.86 10.68
N VAL A 202 -5.92 -1.68 9.38
CA VAL A 202 -5.84 -2.77 8.39
C VAL A 202 -4.68 -2.50 7.45
N VAL A 203 -3.72 -3.41 7.44
CA VAL A 203 -2.53 -3.32 6.61
C VAL A 203 -2.70 -4.20 5.37
N THR A 204 -2.46 -3.62 4.19
CA THR A 204 -2.49 -4.37 2.92
C THR A 204 -1.10 -4.82 2.54
N ILE A 205 -0.94 -6.13 2.33
CA ILE A 205 0.27 -6.74 1.77
C ILE A 205 -0.01 -7.08 0.31
N THR A 206 0.84 -6.60 -0.60
CA THR A 206 0.72 -6.85 -2.04
C THR A 206 1.78 -7.86 -2.49
N ALA A 207 1.40 -8.78 -3.37
CA ALA A 207 2.26 -9.73 -4.05
C ALA A 207 2.33 -9.41 -5.54
N THR A 208 3.53 -9.12 -6.03
CA THR A 208 3.77 -8.78 -7.43
C THR A 208 4.79 -9.75 -8.02
N PRO A 209 4.55 -10.36 -9.19
CA PRO A 209 5.55 -11.16 -9.87
C PRO A 209 6.84 -10.35 -10.11
N LYS A 210 8.00 -10.92 -9.76
CA LYS A 210 9.29 -10.39 -10.23
C LYS A 210 9.25 -10.41 -11.75
N PHE A 211 9.72 -9.36 -12.42
CA PHE A 211 9.72 -9.28 -13.89
C PHE A 211 10.51 -10.44 -14.51
N SER A 212 9.81 -11.53 -14.83
CA SER A 212 10.31 -12.67 -15.59
C SER A 212 9.17 -13.22 -16.44
N SER A 213 9.47 -13.51 -17.71
CA SER A 213 8.53 -14.18 -18.63
C SER A 213 8.13 -15.57 -18.12
N ASP A 214 8.97 -16.19 -17.29
CA ASP A 214 8.77 -17.57 -16.85
C ASP A 214 7.61 -17.69 -15.86
N PHE A 215 7.41 -16.71 -14.97
CA PHE A 215 6.27 -16.76 -14.05
C PHE A 215 4.95 -16.62 -14.81
N THR A 216 4.83 -15.56 -15.62
CA THR A 216 3.57 -15.23 -16.32
C THR A 216 3.18 -16.21 -17.42
N ASN A 217 4.13 -17.03 -17.92
CA ASN A 217 3.86 -18.13 -18.84
C ASN A 217 3.42 -19.43 -18.15
N ASN A 218 3.56 -19.54 -16.83
CA ASN A 218 3.25 -20.77 -16.11
C ASN A 218 2.19 -20.58 -15.04
N TYR A 219 2.04 -19.37 -14.50
CA TYR A 219 1.21 -19.10 -13.34
C TYR A 219 0.40 -17.81 -13.48
N ILE A 220 -0.78 -17.81 -12.87
CA ILE A 220 -1.60 -16.63 -12.62
C ILE A 220 -1.96 -16.57 -11.14
N LEU A 221 -2.01 -15.36 -10.58
CA LEU A 221 -2.38 -15.17 -9.18
C LEU A 221 -3.91 -15.21 -9.01
N SER A 222 -4.42 -15.95 -8.02
CA SER A 222 -5.85 -15.92 -7.67
C SER A 222 -6.27 -14.59 -7.03
N ARG A 223 -5.32 -13.91 -6.39
CA ARG A 223 -5.41 -12.58 -5.77
C ARG A 223 -4.00 -11.99 -5.71
N ASP A 224 -3.89 -10.68 -5.62
CA ASP A 224 -2.61 -9.96 -5.55
C ASP A 224 -2.38 -9.28 -4.20
N SER A 225 -3.34 -9.39 -3.27
CA SER A 225 -3.30 -8.70 -1.98
C SER A 225 -3.90 -9.51 -0.84
N LEU A 226 -3.42 -9.23 0.37
CA LEU A 226 -3.92 -9.74 1.65
C LEU A 226 -4.07 -8.59 2.63
N GLU A 227 -5.23 -8.48 3.26
CA GLU A 227 -5.48 -7.55 4.37
C GLU A 227 -5.16 -8.24 5.70
N VAL A 228 -4.43 -7.54 6.57
CA VAL A 228 -4.06 -7.98 7.92
C VAL A 228 -4.57 -6.94 8.92
N SER A 229 -5.57 -7.32 9.71
CA SER A 229 -6.10 -6.47 10.80
C SER A 229 -5.17 -6.52 12.02
N LEU A 230 -4.80 -5.35 12.54
CA LEU A 230 -3.94 -5.20 13.72
C LEU A 230 -4.77 -5.20 15.00
N GLU A 231 -5.37 -6.35 15.29
CA GLU A 231 -6.14 -6.63 16.49
C GLU A 231 -5.30 -7.36 17.53
N ASN A 232 -5.56 -7.14 18.83
CA ASN A 232 -4.82 -7.76 19.93
C ASN A 232 -3.31 -7.56 19.82
N VAL A 233 -2.90 -6.32 19.62
CA VAL A 233 -1.51 -5.88 19.53
C VAL A 233 -1.11 -5.14 20.80
N PRO A 234 0.19 -5.06 21.15
CA PRO A 234 0.62 -4.23 22.26
C PRO A 234 0.19 -2.78 22.02
N HIS A 235 -0.31 -2.12 23.06
CA HIS A 235 -0.74 -0.72 22.99
C HIS A 235 -0.50 -0.01 24.32
N TYR A 236 -0.30 1.29 24.25
CA TYR A 236 -0.40 2.13 25.44
C TYR A 236 -1.85 2.26 25.88
N LEU A 237 -2.09 2.36 27.20
CA LEU A 237 -3.44 2.66 27.69
C LEU A 237 -3.99 3.89 26.98
N SER A 238 -5.16 3.72 26.38
CA SER A 238 -5.77 4.73 25.52
C SER A 238 -7.13 5.20 26.03
N SER A 239 -7.69 4.50 27.02
CA SER A 239 -9.01 4.81 27.58
C SER A 239 -9.07 4.58 29.09
N ALA A 240 -9.95 5.31 29.76
CA ALA A 240 -10.19 5.16 31.20
C ALA A 240 -10.73 3.78 31.59
N ASP A 241 -11.41 3.08 30.67
CA ASP A 241 -11.97 1.75 30.90
C ASP A 241 -10.88 0.67 31.04
N GLU A 242 -9.69 0.90 30.48
CA GLU A 242 -8.53 0.03 30.63
C GLU A 242 -7.83 0.19 31.99
N VAL A 243 -8.17 1.23 32.76
CA VAL A 243 -7.67 1.45 34.12
C VAL A 243 -8.43 0.56 35.10
N THR A 244 -8.18 -0.74 35.01
CA THR A 244 -8.87 -1.77 35.78
C THR A 244 -8.35 -1.85 37.23
N PRO A 245 -9.13 -2.45 38.17
CA PRO A 245 -8.65 -2.75 39.51
C PRO A 245 -7.37 -3.62 39.53
N ASP A 246 -7.23 -4.53 38.57
CA ASP A 246 -6.07 -5.42 38.47
C ASP A 246 -4.82 -4.64 38.03
N LEU A 247 -4.96 -3.70 37.09
CA LEU A 247 -3.89 -2.78 36.75
C LEU A 247 -3.52 -1.90 37.95
N LEU A 248 -4.51 -1.29 38.60
CA LEU A 248 -4.29 -0.42 39.76
C LEU A 248 -3.57 -1.16 40.90
N ALA A 249 -3.86 -2.44 41.12
CA ALA A 249 -3.15 -3.25 42.11
C ALA A 249 -1.65 -3.45 41.76
N GLN A 250 -1.32 -3.54 40.47
CA GLN A 250 0.06 -3.69 39.99
C GLN A 250 0.82 -2.35 39.93
N LEU A 251 0.12 -1.24 39.67
CA LEU A 251 0.72 0.10 39.69
C LEU A 251 0.95 0.62 41.12
N LYS A 252 0.13 0.23 42.09
CA LYS A 252 0.20 0.72 43.48
C LYS A 252 1.62 0.63 44.09
N PRO A 253 2.36 -0.50 44.00
CA PRO A 253 3.73 -0.57 44.50
C PRO A 253 4.69 0.44 43.85
N LEU A 254 4.56 0.71 42.54
CA LEU A 254 5.39 1.70 41.85
C LEU A 254 5.10 3.11 42.39
N VAL A 255 3.81 3.42 42.57
CA VAL A 255 3.37 4.70 43.13
C VAL A 255 3.83 4.90 44.57
N GLU A 256 3.66 3.89 45.42
CA GLU A 256 4.10 3.95 46.82
C GLU A 256 5.62 4.06 46.93
N ASN A 257 6.38 3.37 46.06
CA ASN A 257 7.82 3.47 46.04
C ASN A 257 8.30 4.87 45.63
N GLU A 258 7.75 5.41 44.53
CA GLU A 258 8.05 6.78 44.08
C GLU A 258 7.77 7.78 45.21
N LEU A 259 6.57 7.71 45.79
CA LEU A 259 6.14 8.58 46.87
C LEU A 259 7.09 8.53 48.07
N ASN A 260 7.47 7.33 48.53
CA ASN A 260 8.37 7.18 49.67
C ASN A 260 9.82 7.58 49.38
N SER A 261 10.23 7.56 48.10
CA SER A 261 11.59 7.93 47.68
C SER A 261 11.75 9.42 47.37
N SER A 262 10.64 10.14 47.19
CA SER A 262 10.65 11.56 46.88
C SER A 262 11.33 12.38 47.98
N VAL A 263 12.22 13.28 47.59
CA VAL A 263 12.89 14.22 48.52
C VAL A 263 11.92 15.19 49.19
N ASP A 264 10.77 15.43 48.55
CA ASP A 264 9.68 16.23 49.07
C ASP A 264 8.67 15.39 49.87
N TYR A 265 8.89 14.08 50.00
CA TYR A 265 8.04 13.25 50.83
C TYR A 265 8.12 13.71 52.27
N GLY A 266 6.95 14.03 52.83
CA GLY A 266 6.86 14.62 54.14
C GLY A 266 7.04 16.15 54.18
N MET A 267 7.04 16.83 53.02
CA MET A 267 6.84 18.29 52.85
C MET A 267 7.72 19.15 53.76
N THR A 268 9.04 18.98 53.69
CA THR A 268 9.96 19.79 54.50
C THR A 268 10.55 20.91 53.62
N TYR A 269 10.20 22.17 53.91
CA TYR A 269 10.59 23.34 53.11
C TYR A 269 10.07 23.34 51.65
N THR A 270 8.97 22.65 51.38
CA THR A 270 8.38 22.56 50.03
C THR A 270 7.40 23.72 49.78
N SER A 271 7.50 24.35 48.62
CA SER A 271 6.59 25.41 48.17
C SER A 271 5.23 24.88 47.75
N ILE A 272 4.17 25.55 48.16
CA ILE A 272 2.78 25.24 47.79
C ILE A 272 2.26 26.37 46.92
N TRP A 273 1.87 26.03 45.70
CA TRP A 273 1.50 26.98 44.66
C TRP A 273 -0.01 27.17 44.56
N ALA A 274 -0.45 28.39 44.29
CA ALA A 274 -1.82 28.69 43.90
C ALA A 274 -1.99 28.58 42.38
N ALA A 275 -3.25 28.54 41.91
CA ALA A 275 -3.57 28.47 40.48
C ALA A 275 -3.01 29.65 39.66
N ASP A 276 -2.82 30.82 40.27
CA ASP A 276 -2.25 32.01 39.62
C ASP A 276 -0.71 31.98 39.53
N GLY A 277 -0.06 30.93 40.05
CA GLY A 277 1.40 30.78 40.07
C GLY A 277 2.09 31.54 41.21
N SER A 278 1.35 32.20 42.09
CA SER A 278 1.91 32.64 43.36
C SER A 278 2.22 31.42 44.24
N SER A 279 3.28 31.50 45.05
CA SER A 279 3.55 30.51 46.11
C SER A 279 3.04 31.10 47.42
N PRO A 280 1.76 30.91 47.79
CA PRO A 280 1.20 31.54 48.99
C PRO A 280 1.87 31.05 50.28
N VAL A 281 2.42 29.83 50.33
CA VAL A 281 2.93 29.21 51.57
C VAL A 281 4.09 28.24 51.32
N SER A 282 5.11 28.28 52.18
CA SER A 282 6.11 27.20 52.31
C SER A 282 5.73 26.30 53.48
N SER A 283 5.89 24.98 53.33
CA SER A 283 5.65 24.01 54.40
C SER A 283 6.87 23.86 55.32
N GLU A 284 6.66 23.71 56.62
CA GLU A 284 7.73 23.34 57.57
C GLU A 284 7.90 21.82 57.65
N SER A 285 6.79 21.10 57.67
CA SER A 285 6.71 19.64 57.71
C SER A 285 5.30 19.17 57.33
N SER A 286 5.20 17.93 56.85
CA SER A 286 3.95 17.19 56.77
C SER A 286 3.40 16.90 58.17
N ALA A 287 2.08 17.02 58.30
CA ALA A 287 1.33 16.75 59.51
C ALA A 287 0.52 15.43 59.42
N SER A 288 0.48 14.79 58.25
CA SER A 288 -0.22 13.53 58.00
C SER A 288 0.46 12.71 56.91
N GLY A 289 0.10 11.43 56.82
CA GLY A 289 0.35 10.64 55.61
C GLY A 289 -0.50 11.11 54.43
N PRO A 290 -0.19 10.62 53.21
CA PRO A 290 -0.95 10.93 52.00
C PRO A 290 -2.37 10.37 52.09
N ARG A 291 -3.34 11.16 51.62
CA ARG A 291 -4.74 10.75 51.44
C ARG A 291 -5.09 10.76 49.96
N TRP A 292 -5.18 9.58 49.37
CA TRP A 292 -5.55 9.43 47.96
C TRP A 292 -6.94 9.98 47.68
N THR A 293 -7.09 10.66 46.55
CA THR A 293 -8.31 11.38 46.18
C THR A 293 -9.37 10.48 45.54
N GLY A 294 -8.95 9.30 45.06
CA GLY A 294 -9.82 8.29 44.47
C GLY A 294 -10.17 8.50 43.00
N THR A 295 -9.56 9.49 42.33
CA THR A 295 -9.70 9.70 40.88
C THR A 295 -8.35 10.06 40.27
N ALA A 296 -7.93 9.29 39.28
CA ALA A 296 -6.73 9.53 38.50
C ALA A 296 -7.09 10.19 37.17
N SER A 297 -6.14 10.92 36.60
CA SER A 297 -6.25 11.45 35.23
C SER A 297 -5.39 10.60 34.30
N LEU A 298 -5.98 10.11 33.21
CA LEU A 298 -5.26 9.49 32.09
C LEU A 298 -5.13 10.53 30.98
N LEU A 299 -3.90 10.84 30.62
CA LEU A 299 -3.55 11.70 29.49
C LEU A 299 -3.01 10.79 28.38
N VAL A 300 -3.61 10.85 27.19
CA VAL A 300 -3.21 10.08 25.99
C VAL A 300 -2.78 11.05 24.90
N ASP A 301 -1.60 10.84 24.31
CA ASP A 301 -1.06 11.75 23.31
C ASP A 301 -1.96 11.82 22.06
N LYS A 302 -2.20 13.03 21.54
CA LYS A 302 -3.09 13.27 20.39
C LYS A 302 -2.41 13.04 19.05
N ASP A 303 -1.15 13.44 18.97
CA ASP A 303 -0.35 13.36 17.76
C ASP A 303 0.88 12.53 18.10
N SER A 304 0.98 11.33 17.55
CA SER A 304 2.17 10.45 17.60
C SER A 304 3.48 11.11 17.10
N ASP A 305 3.46 12.41 16.78
CA ASP A 305 4.54 13.25 16.30
C ASP A 305 5.19 14.12 17.40
N ILE A 306 4.78 14.03 18.68
CA ILE A 306 5.49 14.71 19.78
C ILE A 306 6.82 14.01 20.12
N TYR A 307 7.62 13.65 19.11
CA TYR A 307 9.04 13.39 19.29
C TYR A 307 9.86 14.68 19.18
N ASN A 308 9.43 15.74 19.88
CA ASN A 308 10.17 16.99 19.95
C ASN A 308 10.97 17.10 21.27
N GLY A 309 11.75 16.05 21.56
CA GLY A 309 12.90 16.11 22.48
C GLY A 309 12.66 16.62 23.91
N SER A 310 11.42 16.61 24.42
CA SER A 310 11.13 17.07 25.79
C SER A 310 9.94 16.34 26.43
N TYR A 311 10.27 15.29 27.17
CA TYR A 311 9.71 14.92 28.48
C TYR A 311 8.30 14.34 28.65
N TYR A 312 7.54 13.96 27.62
CA TYR A 312 6.21 13.37 27.85
C TYR A 312 5.98 12.13 26.97
N GLY A 313 5.51 11.05 27.59
CA GLY A 313 5.31 9.74 26.96
C GLY A 313 3.99 9.63 26.19
N ASP A 314 3.77 8.47 25.56
CA ASP A 314 2.56 8.11 24.81
C ASP A 314 1.29 8.21 25.66
N ASN A 315 1.42 7.87 26.95
CA ASN A 315 0.41 8.14 27.95
C ASN A 315 1.02 8.56 29.30
N MET A 316 0.18 9.17 30.13
CA MET A 316 0.51 9.58 31.48
C MET A 316 -0.69 9.35 32.41
N LEU A 317 -0.50 8.52 33.44
CA LEU A 317 -1.45 8.36 34.54
C LEU A 317 -1.02 9.22 35.72
N VAL A 318 -1.90 10.10 36.19
CA VAL A 318 -1.65 11.00 37.31
C VAL A 318 -2.55 10.63 38.49
N PHE A 319 -1.94 10.30 39.62
CA PHE A 319 -2.60 9.93 40.86
C PHE A 319 -2.46 11.05 41.90
N PRO A 320 -3.49 11.89 42.09
CA PRO A 320 -3.44 12.95 43.07
C PRO A 320 -3.71 12.45 44.48
N TYR A 321 -2.98 13.01 45.43
CA TYR A 321 -3.16 12.81 46.86
C TYR A 321 -3.13 14.14 47.61
N GLU A 322 -3.84 14.17 48.72
CA GLU A 322 -3.81 15.28 49.67
C GLU A 322 -2.84 15.00 50.80
N ILE A 323 -2.18 16.05 51.30
CA ILE A 323 -1.33 15.97 52.48
C ILE A 323 -1.56 17.20 53.37
N ALA A 324 -1.76 16.96 54.67
CA ALA A 324 -1.81 18.04 55.64
C ALA A 324 -0.39 18.55 55.92
N TYR A 325 -0.22 19.86 56.04
CA TYR A 325 1.08 20.49 56.29
C TYR A 325 0.97 21.60 57.35
N ASN A 326 2.08 21.87 58.02
CA ASN A 326 2.24 23.03 58.90
C ASN A 326 2.93 24.17 58.15
N VAL A 327 2.44 25.40 58.35
CA VAL A 327 2.96 26.60 57.67
C VAL A 327 4.35 26.94 58.20
N PHE A 328 5.33 27.12 57.30
CA PHE A 328 6.66 27.58 57.68
C PHE A 328 6.62 29.00 58.25
N SER A 329 7.18 29.17 59.45
CA SER A 329 7.35 30.47 60.14
C SER A 329 6.04 31.22 60.46
N GLY A 330 4.95 30.51 60.79
CA GLY A 330 3.69 31.11 61.24
C GLY A 330 2.81 30.15 62.06
N GLU A 331 1.66 30.64 62.55
CA GLU A 331 0.61 29.78 63.12
C GLU A 331 -0.36 29.36 62.01
N GLY A 332 -0.57 28.06 61.85
CA GLY A 332 -1.55 27.53 60.91
C GLY A 332 -1.20 26.16 60.35
N SER A 333 -2.21 25.48 59.83
CA SER A 333 -2.07 24.26 59.04
C SER A 333 -2.95 24.38 57.81
N GLY A 334 -2.61 23.61 56.77
CA GLY A 334 -3.37 23.56 55.54
C GLY A 334 -3.40 22.14 54.96
N THR A 335 -4.08 22.00 53.84
CA THR A 335 -4.04 20.79 53.02
C THR A 335 -3.51 21.19 51.65
N ALA A 336 -2.55 20.45 51.14
CA ALA A 336 -2.00 20.62 49.80
C ALA A 336 -2.31 19.39 48.96
N VAL A 337 -2.39 19.57 47.64
CA VAL A 337 -2.57 18.50 46.66
C VAL A 337 -1.29 18.33 45.87
N GLY A 338 -0.71 17.14 45.93
CA GLY A 338 0.38 16.70 45.07
C GLY A 338 -0.06 15.49 44.24
N GLY A 339 0.83 14.99 43.41
CA GLY A 339 0.54 13.85 42.55
C GLY A 339 1.77 13.01 42.26
N ILE A 340 1.53 11.73 42.03
CA ILE A 340 2.50 10.82 41.42
C ILE A 340 2.03 10.56 40.00
N TYR A 341 2.94 10.61 39.04
CA TYR A 341 2.64 10.24 37.67
C TYR A 341 3.45 9.04 37.19
N LEU A 342 2.85 8.30 36.27
CA LEU A 342 3.45 7.16 35.58
C LEU A 342 3.35 7.41 34.08
N LEU A 343 4.44 7.25 33.35
CA LEU A 343 4.51 7.38 31.90
C LEU A 343 4.61 6.00 31.25
N ASN A 344 4.05 5.88 30.05
CA ASN A 344 4.23 4.74 29.14
C ASN A 344 3.76 3.40 29.70
N VAL A 345 2.57 3.37 30.30
CA VAL A 345 1.94 2.12 30.76
C VAL A 345 1.36 1.38 29.55
N LYS A 346 1.81 0.13 29.36
CA LYS A 346 1.50 -0.70 28.19
C LYS A 346 0.68 -1.94 28.55
N VAL A 347 -0.15 -2.35 27.60
CA VAL A 347 -0.86 -3.62 27.58
C VAL A 347 -0.25 -4.45 26.45
N ASN A 348 0.13 -5.70 26.73
CA ASN A 348 0.64 -6.65 25.76
C ASN A 348 -0.51 -7.22 24.90
N ALA A 349 -0.15 -7.87 23.79
CA ALA A 349 -1.10 -8.56 22.91
C ALA A 349 -2.00 -9.59 23.63
N ASP A 350 -1.50 -10.22 24.70
CA ASP A 350 -2.24 -11.21 25.50
C ASP A 350 -3.10 -10.58 26.63
N GLY A 351 -3.11 -9.25 26.72
CA GLY A 351 -3.83 -8.49 27.74
C GLY A 351 -3.09 -8.34 29.07
N SER A 352 -1.89 -8.92 29.22
CA SER A 352 -1.04 -8.66 30.39
C SER A 352 -0.44 -7.26 30.35
N TYR A 353 -0.06 -6.71 31.50
CA TYR A 353 0.56 -5.39 31.56
C TYR A 353 2.09 -5.50 31.51
N ASP A 354 2.73 -4.70 30.67
CA ASP A 354 4.17 -4.50 30.71
C ASP A 354 4.50 -3.22 31.49
N LEU A 355 5.05 -3.41 32.68
CA LEU A 355 5.44 -2.34 33.59
C LEU A 355 6.95 -2.10 33.63
N SER A 356 7.73 -2.82 32.81
CA SER A 356 9.19 -2.80 32.86
C SER A 356 9.82 -1.48 32.39
N GLU A 357 9.12 -0.76 31.51
CA GLU A 357 9.54 0.53 30.96
C GLU A 357 8.80 1.74 31.56
N VAL A 358 7.94 1.49 32.56
CA VAL A 358 7.16 2.55 33.21
C VAL A 358 8.09 3.48 33.98
N SER A 359 8.01 4.77 33.67
CA SER A 359 8.75 5.81 34.39
C SER A 359 7.83 6.51 35.39
N THR A 360 8.31 6.71 36.62
CA THR A 360 7.58 7.39 37.69
C THR A 360 8.13 8.79 37.96
N GLY A 361 7.29 9.66 38.52
CA GLY A 361 7.74 10.95 39.01
C GLY A 361 6.70 11.65 39.89
N THR A 362 7.11 12.76 40.50
CA THR A 362 6.25 13.59 41.35
C THR A 362 5.90 14.91 40.71
N THR A 363 4.72 15.44 41.01
CA THR A 363 4.31 16.80 40.63
C THR A 363 4.72 17.83 41.69
N SER A 364 4.49 19.11 41.39
CA SER A 364 4.49 20.14 42.43
C SER A 364 3.26 20.01 43.36
N TYR A 365 3.28 20.73 44.48
CA TYR A 365 2.17 20.81 45.43
C TYR A 365 1.36 22.09 45.25
N TYR A 366 0.04 21.98 45.37
CA TYR A 366 -0.90 23.06 45.13
C TYR A 366 -1.89 23.25 46.28
N THR A 367 -2.51 24.42 46.36
CA THR A 367 -3.44 24.79 47.44
C THR A 367 -4.72 23.94 47.47
N ASP A 368 -5.13 23.42 46.32
CA ASP A 368 -6.38 22.68 46.14
C ASP A 368 -6.33 21.87 44.83
N MET A 369 -7.35 21.03 44.64
CA MET A 369 -7.45 20.15 43.47
C MET A 369 -7.63 20.93 42.17
N ASP A 370 -8.35 22.06 42.19
CA ASP A 370 -8.60 22.85 40.98
C ASP A 370 -7.28 23.46 40.47
N ALA A 371 -6.45 23.98 41.38
CA ALA A 371 -5.12 24.49 41.09
C ALA A 371 -4.19 23.37 40.57
N PHE A 372 -4.20 22.19 41.21
CA PHE A 372 -3.46 21.02 40.76
C PHE A 372 -3.86 20.62 39.35
N LEU A 373 -5.15 20.39 39.09
CA LEU A 373 -5.64 19.98 37.78
C LEU A 373 -5.33 21.04 36.72
N ALA A 374 -5.48 22.33 37.03
CA ALA A 374 -5.15 23.40 36.10
C ALA A 374 -3.67 23.41 35.67
N LYS A 375 -2.75 23.03 36.57
CA LYS A 375 -1.29 23.16 36.37
C LYS A 375 -0.57 21.87 36.04
N GLU A 376 -1.11 20.73 36.41
CA GLU A 376 -0.48 19.42 36.24
C GLU A 376 -1.28 18.47 35.36
N VAL A 377 -2.45 18.87 34.86
CA VAL A 377 -3.27 18.02 33.99
C VAL A 377 -3.79 18.84 32.80
N ASN A 378 -4.67 19.80 33.06
CA ASN A 378 -5.41 20.54 32.04
C ASN A 378 -4.53 21.50 31.22
N ASN A 379 -3.37 21.93 31.73
CA ASN A 379 -2.42 22.71 30.92
C ASN A 379 -1.79 21.88 29.79
N ARG A 380 -1.98 20.55 29.78
CA ARG A 380 -1.50 19.65 28.73
C ARG A 380 -2.59 19.29 27.72
N SER A 381 -3.81 19.82 27.84
CA SER A 381 -4.95 19.46 26.97
C SER A 381 -4.76 19.83 25.50
N GLU A 382 -3.79 20.69 25.17
CA GLU A 382 -3.41 20.97 23.78
C GLU A 382 -2.81 19.74 23.11
N TRP A 383 -2.00 18.97 23.84
CA TRP A 383 -1.25 17.81 23.35
C TRP A 383 -1.88 16.48 23.72
N TYR A 384 -2.64 16.44 24.81
CA TYR A 384 -3.22 15.20 25.34
C TYR A 384 -4.74 15.25 25.34
N ASP A 385 -5.35 14.11 25.01
CA ASP A 385 -6.72 13.80 25.40
C ASP A 385 -6.73 13.34 26.85
N ILE A 386 -7.63 13.94 27.64
CA ILE A 386 -7.65 13.78 29.09
C ILE A 386 -8.96 13.10 29.49
N THR A 387 -8.84 11.96 30.14
CA THR A 387 -9.94 11.21 30.75
C THR A 387 -9.67 10.96 32.23
N THR A 388 -10.70 10.57 32.98
CA THR A 388 -10.57 10.29 34.40
C THR A 388 -10.95 8.85 34.70
N ALA A 389 -10.22 8.22 35.61
CA ALA A 389 -10.45 6.85 36.04
C ALA A 389 -10.54 6.77 37.57
N PRO A 390 -11.53 6.05 38.14
CA PRO A 390 -11.61 5.87 39.58
C PRO A 390 -10.51 4.92 40.08
N PHE A 391 -10.01 5.14 41.31
CA PHE A 391 -9.12 4.21 42.00
C PHE A 391 -9.40 4.20 43.52
N ASN A 392 -8.93 3.17 44.25
CA ASN A 392 -9.32 2.94 45.65
C ASN A 392 -8.16 2.54 46.58
N TRP A 393 -7.05 3.30 46.56
CA TRP A 393 -5.83 2.96 47.29
C TRP A 393 -5.77 3.33 48.76
#